data_AF-A0A834ZMW7-F1
#
_entry.id   AF-A0A834ZMW7-F1
#
_cell.length_a   1.000
_cell.length_b   1.000
_cell.length_c   1.000
_cell.angle_alpha   90.00
_cell.angle_beta   90.00
_cell.angle_gamma   90.00
#
_symmetry.space_group_name_H-M   'P 1'
#
loop_
_entity.id
_entity.type
_entity.pdbx_description
1 polymer ?
#
loop_
_entity_poly.entity_id
_entity_poly.type
_entity_poly.pdbx_seq_one_letter_code
_entity_poly.pdbx_strand_id
1 'polypeptide(L)'
;MGKLLCDSTTVAETFQSPSPILPWSDCDPTSASFDPIETADLTDKTTWETVSGLEDQQKRYLQRLHAKGVLWKHSSPARSMVFRLSHGGDVEADGNCLFTASQKAMGTVNDARELRRRTVRRFLEDLGSEGCLERVSINETIKHLYSPDLKAGWGIHVVQEVKLLAKKEDRDGLDVAINELVELGLQREIAAESIYKERCIAVDDGLNWAKYMSISGSPDDEYDIITLQYTEEGLLTVDENREGHAAAFGDDIAIESLATEFEREIYVVIH
;
A
#
# COMPACT_ATOMS: atom_id res chain seq x y z
N MET A 1 2.45 21.88 9.72
CA MET A 1 3.60 21.74 8.79
C MET A 1 4.91 21.89 9.55
N GLY A 2 5.57 20.78 9.87
CA GLY A 2 6.93 20.76 10.41
C GLY A 2 7.74 19.75 9.61
N LYS A 3 8.81 20.22 8.94
CA LYS A 3 9.68 19.41 8.08
C LYS A 3 10.63 18.59 8.96
N LEU A 4 10.70 17.28 8.71
CA LEU A 4 11.80 16.45 9.19
C LEU A 4 12.99 16.65 8.25
N LEU A 5 14.06 17.26 8.78
CA LEU A 5 15.36 17.35 8.12
C LEU A 5 16.11 16.04 8.39
N CYS A 6 16.23 15.20 7.36
CA CYS A 6 17.21 14.12 7.32
C CYS A 6 18.44 14.64 6.57
N ASP A 7 19.51 14.96 7.31
CA ASP A 7 20.82 15.15 6.70
C ASP A 7 21.44 13.76 6.45
N SER A 8 21.58 13.40 5.18
CA SER A 8 22.40 12.28 4.73
C SER A 8 23.12 12.65 3.45
N THR A 9 24.43 12.76 3.54
CA THR A 9 25.40 12.66 2.44
C THR A 9 26.60 11.90 3.02
N THR A 10 26.63 10.58 2.87
CA THR A 10 27.19 9.78 1.76
C THR A 10 28.69 9.44 1.90
N VAL A 11 28.92 8.13 2.01
CA VAL A 11 29.95 7.31 1.36
C VAL A 11 31.36 7.25 1.98
N ALA A 12 31.62 6.05 2.54
CA ALA A 12 32.82 5.20 2.49
C ALA A 12 34.21 5.80 2.81
N GLU A 13 34.84 5.30 3.88
CA GLU A 13 35.97 4.35 3.84
C GLU A 13 36.69 4.30 5.19
N THR A 14 37.12 3.09 5.56
CA THR A 14 38.23 2.76 6.49
C THR A 14 37.89 2.58 7.98
N PHE A 15 38.06 1.32 8.40
CA PHE A 15 38.26 0.83 9.76
C PHE A 15 39.03 1.80 10.68
N GLN A 16 38.45 2.17 11.82
CA GLN A 16 39.18 2.39 13.08
C GLN A 16 38.24 2.38 14.31
N SER A 17 38.66 1.62 15.32
CA SER A 17 38.21 1.37 16.72
C SER A 17 37.21 2.30 17.44
N PRO A 18 36.47 1.77 18.45
CA PRO A 18 35.34 2.45 19.10
C PRO A 18 35.79 3.49 20.15
N SER A 19 34.98 4.54 20.31
CA SER A 19 35.07 5.53 21.41
C SER A 19 33.65 5.81 21.95
N PRO A 20 33.53 6.29 23.21
CA PRO A 20 32.83 5.54 24.25
C PRO A 20 31.32 5.81 24.33
N ILE A 21 30.63 4.81 24.88
CA ILE A 21 29.22 4.82 25.28
C ILE A 21 28.99 5.98 26.27
N LEU A 22 28.18 6.96 25.88
CA LEU A 22 27.62 7.94 26.81
C LEU A 22 26.53 7.25 27.65
N PRO A 23 26.56 7.32 28.99
CA PRO A 23 25.53 6.73 29.82
C PRO A 23 24.22 7.51 29.63
N TRP A 24 23.16 6.81 29.25
CA TRP A 24 21.80 7.33 29.26
C TRP A 24 21.41 7.67 30.70
N SER A 25 21.04 8.91 30.95
CA SER A 25 20.53 9.33 32.27
C SER A 25 19.20 8.62 32.55
N ASP A 26 19.17 7.85 33.63
CA ASP A 26 17.96 7.36 34.25
C ASP A 26 17.20 8.55 34.85
N CYS A 27 16.08 8.94 34.23
CA CYS A 27 15.10 9.80 34.88
C CYS A 27 13.92 8.93 35.32
N ASP A 28 13.79 8.74 36.64
CA ASP A 28 12.65 8.11 37.30
C ASP A 28 11.34 8.83 36.95
N PRO A 29 10.25 8.10 36.59
CA PRO A 29 8.95 8.70 36.38
C PRO A 29 8.19 8.72 37.70
N THR A 30 8.39 9.76 38.52
CA THR A 30 7.46 10.02 39.63
C THR A 30 6.48 11.11 39.21
N SER A 31 5.19 10.84 39.41
CA SER A 31 4.03 11.73 39.22
C SER A 31 3.61 12.06 37.79
N ALA A 32 2.87 11.14 37.18
CA ALA A 32 1.73 11.52 36.35
C ALA A 32 0.69 10.39 36.39
N SER A 33 -0.33 10.53 37.24
CA SER A 33 -1.51 9.69 37.16
C SER A 33 -2.32 10.14 35.95
N PHE A 34 -2.29 9.36 34.88
CA PHE A 34 -3.23 9.49 33.78
C PHE A 34 -4.03 8.20 33.72
N ASP A 35 -5.34 8.33 33.87
CA ASP A 35 -6.28 7.23 33.66
C ASP A 35 -6.11 6.74 32.22
N PRO A 36 -5.86 5.44 32.01
CA PRO A 36 -5.78 4.90 30.67
C PRO A 36 -7.18 4.95 30.06
N ILE A 37 -7.29 5.58 28.88
CA ILE A 37 -8.43 5.34 27.99
C ILE A 37 -8.45 3.82 27.74
N GLU A 38 -9.57 3.18 28.05
CA GLU A 38 -9.89 1.77 27.78
C GLU A 38 -9.71 1.50 26.28
N THR A 39 -8.47 1.27 25.88
CA THR A 39 -8.16 0.45 24.73
C THR A 39 -8.40 -0.95 25.23
N ALA A 40 -9.45 -1.59 24.71
CA ALA A 40 -9.77 -2.98 24.98
C ALA A 40 -8.46 -3.77 24.99
N ASP A 41 -8.16 -4.34 26.15
CA ASP A 41 -6.96 -5.10 26.45
C ASP A 41 -6.92 -6.26 25.45
N LEU A 42 -6.22 -6.05 24.32
CA LEU A 42 -5.87 -7.07 23.34
C LEU A 42 -4.92 -8.03 24.05
N THR A 43 -5.52 -8.89 24.85
CA THR A 43 -4.91 -9.91 25.70
C THR A 43 -4.53 -11.14 24.88
N ASP A 44 -4.04 -10.92 23.66
CA ASP A 44 -3.29 -11.93 22.92
C ASP A 44 -1.88 -11.41 22.69
N LYS A 45 -0.98 -11.90 23.55
CA LYS A 45 0.47 -11.65 23.52
C LYS A 45 1.08 -12.25 22.26
N THR A 46 0.99 -11.57 21.12
CA THR A 46 1.96 -11.73 20.04
C THR A 46 3.28 -11.14 20.50
N THR A 47 4.06 -11.97 21.18
CA THR A 47 5.40 -11.63 21.63
C THR A 47 6.28 -11.49 20.39
N TRP A 48 6.99 -10.37 20.21
CA TRP A 48 7.92 -10.13 19.08
C TRP A 48 8.96 -11.26 18.87
N GLU A 49 9.09 -12.18 19.83
CA GLU A 49 9.89 -13.40 19.77
C GLU A 49 9.45 -14.35 18.64
N THR A 50 8.14 -14.44 18.38
CA THR A 50 7.56 -15.37 17.39
C THR A 50 7.56 -14.81 15.97
N VAL A 51 7.91 -13.53 15.78
CA VAL A 51 7.93 -12.90 14.46
C VAL A 51 9.12 -13.42 13.65
N SER A 52 8.85 -13.96 12.48
CA SER A 52 9.86 -14.45 11.53
C SER A 52 10.57 -13.30 10.80
N GLY A 53 11.78 -13.54 10.30
CA GLY A 53 12.53 -12.54 9.51
C GLY A 53 13.21 -11.43 10.30
N LEU A 54 13.08 -11.41 11.64
CA LEU A 54 13.77 -10.46 12.51
C LEU A 54 14.91 -11.13 13.28
N GLU A 55 16.05 -10.44 13.35
CA GLU A 55 17.18 -10.82 14.20
C GLU A 55 16.89 -10.59 15.69
N ASP A 56 17.58 -11.33 16.57
CA ASP A 56 17.42 -11.21 18.03
C ASP A 56 17.68 -9.80 18.57
N GLN A 57 18.53 -9.03 17.90
CA GLN A 57 18.77 -7.63 18.26
C GLN A 57 17.55 -6.76 17.90
N GLN A 58 16.98 -6.93 16.71
CA GLN A 58 15.78 -6.20 16.27
C GLN A 58 14.58 -6.52 17.16
N LYS A 59 14.36 -7.80 17.48
CA LYS A 59 13.28 -8.24 18.39
C LYS A 59 13.35 -7.55 19.75
N ARG A 60 14.55 -7.47 20.35
CA ARG A 60 14.76 -6.77 21.64
C ARG A 60 14.46 -5.27 21.56
N TYR A 61 14.79 -4.60 20.44
CA TYR A 61 14.44 -3.19 20.26
C TYR A 61 12.93 -2.98 20.14
N LEU A 62 12.23 -3.81 19.36
CA LEU A 62 10.79 -3.72 19.18
C LEU A 62 10.03 -4.02 20.48
N GLN A 63 10.48 -5.01 21.27
CA GLN A 63 9.95 -5.26 22.61
C GLN A 63 10.10 -4.03 23.53
N ARG A 64 11.23 -3.32 23.44
CA ARG A 64 11.44 -2.09 24.20
C ARG A 64 10.49 -0.97 23.75
N LEU A 65 10.27 -0.83 22.45
CA LEU A 65 9.30 0.15 21.89
C LEU A 65 7.86 -0.18 22.29
N HIS A 66 7.50 -1.46 22.32
CA HIS A 66 6.20 -1.91 22.84
C HIS A 66 6.03 -1.56 24.32
N ALA A 67 7.04 -1.85 25.15
CA ALA A 67 6.97 -1.65 26.60
C ALA A 67 7.05 -0.18 27.02
N LYS A 68 7.95 0.62 26.41
CA LYS A 68 8.22 2.00 26.81
C LYS A 68 7.47 3.03 25.96
N GLY A 69 7.20 2.72 24.70
CA GLY A 69 6.68 3.68 23.72
C GLY A 69 7.68 4.77 23.35
N VAL A 70 7.23 5.65 22.45
CA VAL A 70 7.91 6.85 21.98
C VAL A 70 7.09 8.06 22.42
N LEU A 71 7.67 8.92 23.25
CA LEU A 71 7.02 10.15 23.67
C LEU A 71 7.15 11.21 22.58
N TRP A 72 6.01 11.63 22.04
CA TRP A 72 5.90 12.84 21.26
C TRP A 72 5.62 14.02 22.19
N LYS A 73 6.59 14.95 22.28
CA LYS A 73 6.49 16.15 23.11
C LYS A 73 5.86 17.28 22.31
N HIS A 74 4.72 17.77 22.79
CA HIS A 74 4.09 18.97 22.27
C HIS A 74 4.43 20.18 23.14
N SER A 75 4.44 21.38 22.56
CA SER A 75 4.72 22.64 23.28
C SER A 75 3.77 22.89 24.46
N SER A 76 2.54 22.39 24.34
CA SER A 76 1.62 22.21 25.46
C SER A 76 1.76 20.78 26.02
N PRO A 77 2.23 20.61 27.27
CA PRO A 77 2.43 19.30 27.90
C PRO A 77 1.17 18.42 27.90
N ALA A 78 -0.01 19.04 28.02
CA ALA A 78 -1.31 18.36 28.01
C ALA A 78 -1.65 17.66 26.68
N ARG A 79 -0.92 17.97 25.60
CA ARG A 79 -1.08 17.34 24.27
C ARG A 79 0.08 16.40 23.94
N SER A 80 1.04 16.22 24.85
CA SER A 80 2.10 15.23 24.64
C SER A 80 1.51 13.83 24.73
N MET A 81 1.94 12.93 23.85
CA MET A 81 1.37 11.59 23.73
C MET A 81 2.49 10.55 23.64
N VAL A 82 2.27 9.38 24.22
CA VAL A 82 3.19 8.24 24.09
C VAL A 82 2.61 7.26 23.08
N PHE A 83 3.33 7.06 21.97
CA PHE A 83 2.99 6.08 20.95
C PHE A 83 3.64 4.75 21.29
N ARG A 84 2.89 3.65 21.27
CA ARG A 84 3.43 2.30 21.46
C ARG A 84 3.35 1.52 20.16
N LEU A 85 4.32 0.65 19.96
CA LEU A 85 4.36 -0.23 18.79
C LEU A 85 3.89 -1.63 19.19
N SER A 86 2.83 -2.11 18.57
CA SER A 86 2.31 -3.47 18.72
C SER A 86 2.46 -4.26 17.41
N HIS A 87 2.57 -5.58 17.53
CA HIS A 87 2.56 -6.48 16.39
C HIS A 87 1.14 -6.97 16.13
N GLY A 88 0.52 -6.52 15.03
CA GLY A 88 -0.85 -6.88 14.64
C GLY A 88 -0.99 -8.27 14.02
N GLY A 89 0.12 -8.96 13.71
CA GLY A 89 0.14 -10.25 13.01
C GLY A 89 0.51 -10.12 11.54
N ASP A 90 0.96 -11.24 10.95
CA ASP A 90 1.45 -11.28 9.57
C ASP A 90 0.30 -11.15 8.56
N VAL A 91 0.56 -10.59 7.37
CA VAL A 91 -0.41 -10.49 6.29
C VAL A 91 0.07 -11.26 5.07
N GLU A 92 -0.86 -11.92 4.39
CA GLU A 92 -0.57 -12.70 3.18
C GLU A 92 -0.34 -11.77 1.98
N ALA A 93 0.45 -12.24 1.01
CA ALA A 93 0.68 -11.55 -0.26
C ALA A 93 -0.41 -11.91 -1.29
N ASP A 94 -1.68 -11.75 -0.89
CA ASP A 94 -2.87 -12.16 -1.67
C ASP A 94 -3.61 -10.96 -2.30
N GLY A 95 -2.99 -9.78 -2.30
CA GLY A 95 -3.59 -8.53 -2.76
C GLY A 95 -4.55 -7.90 -1.73
N ASN A 96 -4.87 -8.58 -0.64
CA ASN A 96 -5.71 -8.02 0.43
C ASN A 96 -4.89 -7.60 1.65
N CYS A 97 -3.57 -7.51 1.52
CA CYS A 97 -2.66 -7.25 2.63
C CYS A 97 -2.96 -5.94 3.38
N LEU A 98 -3.26 -4.84 2.66
CA LEU A 98 -3.65 -3.56 3.25
C LEU A 98 -4.93 -3.70 4.09
N PHE A 99 -5.95 -4.36 3.54
CA PHE A 99 -7.24 -4.52 4.20
C PHE A 99 -7.16 -5.48 5.38
N THR A 100 -6.37 -6.54 5.26
CA THR A 100 -6.10 -7.49 6.34
C THR A 100 -5.28 -6.82 7.45
N ALA A 101 -4.27 -6.03 7.11
CA ALA A 101 -3.49 -5.25 8.07
C ALA A 101 -4.40 -4.25 8.82
N SER A 102 -5.24 -3.53 8.08
CA SER A 102 -6.20 -2.57 8.65
C SER A 102 -7.23 -3.26 9.55
N GLN A 103 -7.77 -4.41 9.12
CA GLN A 103 -8.68 -5.22 9.92
C GLN A 103 -8.05 -5.59 11.26
N LYS A 104 -6.83 -6.13 11.22
CA LYS A 104 -6.06 -6.56 12.40
C LYS A 104 -5.73 -5.38 13.31
N ALA A 105 -5.24 -4.28 12.74
CA ALA A 105 -4.89 -3.09 13.50
C ALA A 105 -6.10 -2.43 14.19
N MET A 106 -7.27 -2.46 13.53
CA MET A 106 -8.50 -1.86 14.06
C MET A 106 -9.32 -2.82 14.93
N GLY A 107 -8.96 -4.10 15.04
CA GLY A 107 -9.69 -5.10 15.81
C GLY A 107 -11.12 -5.33 15.31
N THR A 108 -11.35 -5.16 14.01
CA THR A 108 -12.70 -5.27 13.42
C THR A 108 -13.05 -6.71 13.06
N VAL A 109 -14.34 -7.06 13.21
CA VAL A 109 -14.86 -8.39 12.86
C VAL A 109 -15.10 -8.54 11.34
N ASN A 110 -15.08 -7.43 10.60
CA ASN A 110 -15.34 -7.43 9.16
C ASN A 110 -14.20 -8.12 8.41
N ASP A 111 -14.56 -8.99 7.47
CA ASP A 111 -13.61 -9.61 6.54
C ASP A 111 -12.87 -8.57 5.70
N ALA A 112 -11.61 -8.84 5.34
CA ALA A 112 -10.79 -7.93 4.53
C ALA A 112 -11.47 -7.56 3.20
N ARG A 113 -12.22 -8.49 2.59
CA ARG A 113 -13.00 -8.23 1.38
C ARG A 113 -14.17 -7.27 1.61
N GLU A 114 -14.78 -7.33 2.78
CA GLU A 114 -15.84 -6.38 3.14
C GLU A 114 -15.26 -4.99 3.41
N LEU A 115 -14.10 -4.89 4.06
CA LEU A 115 -13.40 -3.61 4.22
C LEU A 115 -13.04 -3.01 2.86
N ARG A 116 -12.51 -3.81 1.94
CA ARG A 116 -12.23 -3.41 0.56
C ARG A 116 -13.48 -2.86 -0.14
N ARG A 117 -14.61 -3.57 -0.06
CA ARG A 117 -15.89 -3.11 -0.62
C ARG A 117 -16.37 -1.79 -0.01
N ARG A 118 -16.18 -1.59 1.29
CA ARG A 118 -16.50 -0.33 1.97
C ARG A 118 -15.62 0.81 1.51
N THR A 119 -14.32 0.59 1.37
CA THR A 119 -13.37 1.57 0.81
C THR A 119 -13.80 2.00 -0.59
N VAL A 120 -14.14 1.05 -1.47
CA VAL A 120 -14.63 1.37 -2.82
C VAL A 120 -15.94 2.16 -2.77
N ARG A 121 -16.90 1.74 -1.94
CA ARG A 121 -18.17 2.45 -1.79
C ARG A 121 -17.95 3.89 -1.32
N ARG A 122 -17.09 4.08 -0.31
CA ARG A 122 -16.77 5.38 0.25
C ARG A 122 -16.15 6.29 -0.81
N PHE A 123 -15.16 5.79 -1.54
CA PHE A 123 -14.55 6.51 -2.65
C PHE A 123 -15.59 6.95 -3.69
N LEU A 124 -16.53 6.07 -4.06
CA LEU A 124 -17.58 6.41 -5.03
C LEU A 124 -18.58 7.45 -4.50
N GLU A 125 -18.89 7.43 -3.20
CA GLU A 125 -19.71 8.44 -2.53
C GLU A 125 -19.01 9.81 -2.54
N ASP A 126 -17.72 9.85 -2.24
CA ASP A 126 -16.90 11.06 -2.26
C ASP A 126 -16.80 11.60 -3.70
N LEU A 127 -16.42 10.76 -4.67
CA LEU A 127 -16.36 11.09 -6.10
C LEU A 127 -17.70 11.64 -6.64
N GLY A 128 -18.83 11.16 -6.13
CA GLY A 128 -20.17 11.61 -6.50
C GLY A 128 -20.61 12.92 -5.81
N SER A 129 -20.02 13.25 -4.67
CA SER A 129 -20.35 14.43 -3.86
C SER A 129 -19.50 15.65 -4.22
N GLU A 130 -18.35 15.42 -4.86
CA GLU A 130 -17.37 16.44 -5.19
C GLU A 130 -17.73 17.37 -6.36
N GLY A 131 -17.06 18.53 -6.39
CA GLY A 131 -17.15 19.47 -7.50
C GLY A 131 -16.39 18.98 -8.74
N CYS A 132 -16.76 19.51 -9.92
CA CYS A 132 -16.16 19.15 -11.21
C CYS A 132 -14.62 19.25 -11.24
N LEU A 133 -14.03 20.27 -10.60
CA LEU A 133 -12.58 20.47 -10.56
C LEU A 133 -11.84 19.44 -9.72
N GLU A 134 -12.45 18.98 -8.63
CA GLU A 134 -11.88 18.00 -7.71
C GLU A 134 -11.88 16.61 -8.35
N ARG A 135 -13.00 16.24 -8.97
CA ARG A 135 -13.09 15.02 -9.79
C ARG A 135 -12.06 14.96 -10.92
N VAL A 136 -11.78 16.08 -11.59
CA VAL A 136 -10.72 16.15 -12.61
C VAL A 136 -9.35 15.91 -11.97
N SER A 137 -9.09 16.48 -10.80
CA SER A 137 -7.84 16.26 -10.06
C SER A 137 -7.67 14.80 -9.63
N ILE A 138 -8.75 14.15 -9.16
CA ILE A 138 -8.74 12.73 -8.80
C ILE A 138 -8.44 11.87 -10.02
N ASN A 139 -9.13 12.11 -11.14
CA ASN A 139 -8.89 11.36 -12.37
C ASN A 139 -7.47 11.52 -12.88
N GLU A 140 -6.90 12.73 -12.86
CA GLU A 140 -5.50 12.95 -13.24
C GLU A 140 -4.53 12.23 -12.29
N THR A 141 -4.82 12.20 -10.99
CA THR A 141 -4.00 11.47 -10.01
C THR A 141 -4.04 9.96 -10.29
N ILE A 142 -5.21 9.39 -10.51
CA ILE A 142 -5.39 7.97 -10.87
C ILE A 142 -4.63 7.66 -12.15
N LYS A 143 -4.79 8.49 -13.18
CA LYS A 143 -4.10 8.32 -14.44
C LYS A 143 -2.58 8.31 -14.26
N HIS A 144 -2.02 9.22 -13.47
CA HIS A 144 -0.57 9.23 -13.20
C HIS A 144 -0.09 7.98 -12.44
N LEU A 145 -0.91 7.42 -11.55
CA LEU A 145 -0.56 6.24 -10.77
C LEU A 145 -0.69 4.93 -11.55
N TYR A 146 -1.71 4.82 -12.41
CA TYR A 146 -2.15 3.54 -12.97
C TYR A 146 -2.09 3.47 -14.49
N SER A 147 -2.03 4.59 -15.18
CA SER A 147 -1.91 4.67 -16.63
C SER A 147 -1.05 5.87 -17.05
N PRO A 148 0.21 5.94 -16.60
CA PRO A 148 1.08 7.09 -16.82
C PRO A 148 1.38 7.31 -18.30
N ASP A 149 1.72 8.55 -18.65
CA ASP A 149 2.22 8.86 -19.99
C ASP A 149 3.65 8.34 -20.16
N LEU A 150 3.80 7.21 -20.86
CA LEU A 150 5.09 6.56 -21.13
C LEU A 150 6.07 7.42 -21.96
N LYS A 151 5.61 8.53 -22.55
CA LYS A 151 6.50 9.48 -23.24
C LYS A 151 7.15 10.47 -22.26
N ALA A 152 6.69 10.51 -21.02
CA ALA A 152 7.16 11.39 -19.96
C ALA A 152 7.38 10.60 -18.65
N GLY A 153 7.95 11.24 -17.63
CA GLY A 153 7.91 10.67 -16.27
C GLY A 153 8.98 9.62 -15.92
N TRP A 154 9.99 9.36 -16.76
CA TRP A 154 11.09 8.43 -16.45
C TRP A 154 12.06 8.92 -15.35
N GLY A 155 11.90 10.17 -14.88
CA GLY A 155 12.80 10.78 -13.88
C GLY A 155 12.58 10.34 -12.42
N ILE A 156 11.56 9.54 -12.14
CA ILE A 156 11.21 9.09 -10.77
C ILE A 156 11.51 7.60 -10.57
N HIS A 157 11.14 6.76 -11.53
CA HIS A 157 11.34 5.32 -11.46
C HIS A 157 11.68 4.78 -12.85
N VAL A 158 12.62 3.81 -12.92
CA VAL A 158 13.10 3.22 -14.18
C VAL A 158 12.12 2.24 -14.81
N VAL A 159 11.11 1.82 -14.04
CA VAL A 159 9.99 1.00 -14.50
C VAL A 159 8.69 1.75 -14.25
N GLN A 160 7.83 1.83 -15.26
CA GLN A 160 6.47 2.34 -15.14
C GLN A 160 5.47 1.21 -15.41
N GLU A 161 4.33 1.25 -14.73
CA GLU A 161 3.30 0.23 -14.85
C GLU A 161 2.00 0.85 -15.40
N VAL A 162 1.39 0.17 -16.37
CA VAL A 162 0.04 0.47 -16.84
C VAL A 162 -0.89 -0.66 -16.41
N LYS A 163 -1.92 -0.35 -15.64
CA LYS A 163 -2.95 -1.28 -15.19
C LYS A 163 -4.14 -1.26 -16.13
N LEU A 164 -4.53 -2.44 -16.57
CA LEU A 164 -5.68 -2.68 -17.42
C LEU A 164 -6.60 -3.71 -16.76
N LEU A 165 -7.89 -3.60 -17.03
CA LEU A 165 -8.92 -4.53 -16.56
C LEU A 165 -9.42 -5.35 -17.74
N ALA A 166 -9.20 -6.66 -17.68
CA ALA A 166 -9.74 -7.62 -18.63
C ALA A 166 -10.98 -8.27 -18.02
N LYS A 167 -12.10 -8.23 -18.73
CA LYS A 167 -13.27 -9.00 -18.32
C LYS A 167 -12.96 -10.48 -18.36
N LYS A 168 -13.32 -11.23 -17.31
CA LYS A 168 -13.07 -12.67 -17.25
C LYS A 168 -13.75 -13.43 -18.40
N GLU A 169 -14.96 -12.99 -18.78
CA GLU A 169 -15.72 -13.55 -19.91
C GLU A 169 -15.00 -13.42 -21.27
N ASP A 170 -14.13 -12.40 -21.42
CA ASP A 170 -13.45 -12.12 -22.69
C ASP A 170 -12.06 -12.78 -22.78
N ARG A 171 -11.56 -13.41 -21.70
CA ARG A 171 -10.16 -13.88 -21.60
C ARG A 171 -9.78 -14.87 -22.69
N ASP A 172 -10.64 -15.84 -22.99
CA ASP A 172 -10.42 -16.80 -24.06
C ASP A 172 -10.30 -16.10 -25.42
N GLY A 173 -11.13 -15.07 -25.65
CA GLY A 173 -11.10 -14.27 -26.88
C GLY A 173 -9.84 -13.41 -26.99
N LEU A 174 -9.32 -12.90 -25.86
CA LEU A 174 -8.04 -12.19 -25.82
C LEU A 174 -6.87 -13.15 -26.14
N ASP A 175 -6.85 -14.34 -25.53
CA ASP A 175 -5.80 -15.34 -25.75
C ASP A 175 -5.76 -15.80 -27.22
N VAL A 176 -6.94 -16.01 -27.83
CA VAL A 176 -7.05 -16.33 -29.27
C VAL A 176 -6.47 -15.20 -30.13
N ALA A 177 -6.88 -13.94 -29.88
CA ALA A 177 -6.40 -12.81 -30.68
C ALA A 177 -4.89 -12.56 -30.54
N ILE A 178 -4.33 -12.81 -29.35
CA ILE A 178 -2.87 -12.74 -29.15
C ILE A 178 -2.18 -13.82 -29.96
N ASN A 179 -2.69 -15.06 -29.92
CA ASN A 179 -2.09 -16.16 -30.67
C ASN A 179 -2.18 -15.94 -32.18
N GLU A 180 -3.28 -15.36 -32.70
CA GLU A 180 -3.40 -14.98 -34.11
C GLU A 180 -2.28 -14.01 -34.54
N LEU A 181 -1.98 -12.98 -33.73
CA LEU A 181 -0.88 -12.06 -34.01
C LEU A 181 0.48 -12.73 -33.92
N VAL A 182 0.66 -13.66 -32.98
CA VAL A 182 1.90 -14.45 -32.85
C VAL A 182 2.10 -15.35 -34.08
N GLU A 183 1.03 -15.98 -34.59
CA GLU A 183 1.06 -16.80 -35.80
C GLU A 183 1.41 -15.97 -37.06
N LEU A 184 1.07 -14.68 -37.07
CA LEU A 184 1.48 -13.72 -38.10
C LEU A 184 2.94 -13.25 -37.95
N GLY A 185 3.65 -13.70 -36.90
CA GLY A 185 5.06 -13.46 -36.69
C GLY A 185 5.39 -12.32 -35.72
N LEU A 186 4.40 -11.79 -34.98
CA LEU A 186 4.68 -10.83 -33.91
C LEU A 186 5.24 -11.55 -32.68
N GLN A 187 6.11 -10.86 -31.94
CA GLN A 187 6.52 -11.32 -30.61
C GLN A 187 5.32 -11.32 -29.66
N ARG A 188 5.26 -12.31 -28.76
CA ARG A 188 4.09 -12.51 -27.88
C ARG A 188 3.80 -11.29 -27.03
N GLU A 189 4.82 -10.62 -26.52
CA GLU A 189 4.71 -9.46 -25.65
C GLU A 189 4.11 -8.27 -26.41
N ILE A 190 4.56 -8.03 -27.64
CA ILE A 190 4.04 -6.97 -28.51
C ILE A 190 2.60 -7.25 -28.96
N ALA A 191 2.30 -8.52 -29.27
CA ALA A 191 0.94 -8.95 -29.57
C ALA A 191 0.01 -8.77 -28.36
N ALA A 192 0.45 -9.21 -27.17
CA ALA A 192 -0.30 -9.06 -25.92
C ALA A 192 -0.54 -7.59 -25.57
N GLU A 193 0.49 -6.75 -25.60
CA GLU A 193 0.34 -5.31 -25.40
C GLU A 193 -0.69 -4.70 -26.35
N SER A 194 -0.62 -5.04 -27.64
CA SER A 194 -1.53 -4.49 -28.65
C SER A 194 -2.98 -4.87 -28.37
N ILE A 195 -3.24 -6.16 -28.11
CA ILE A 195 -4.57 -6.68 -27.83
C ILE A 195 -5.11 -6.14 -26.50
N TYR A 196 -4.29 -6.10 -25.46
CA TYR A 196 -4.73 -5.62 -24.15
C TYR A 196 -5.01 -4.12 -24.17
N LYS A 197 -4.17 -3.29 -24.80
CA LYS A 197 -4.46 -1.85 -24.95
C LYS A 197 -5.69 -1.55 -25.78
N GLU A 198 -6.00 -2.40 -26.78
CA GLU A 198 -7.17 -2.22 -27.63
C GLU A 198 -8.47 -2.64 -26.93
N ARG A 199 -8.44 -3.76 -26.20
CA ARG A 199 -9.66 -4.45 -25.76
C ARG A 199 -9.92 -4.41 -24.26
N CYS A 200 -8.91 -4.11 -23.44
CA CYS A 200 -9.07 -4.01 -21.99
C CYS A 200 -9.37 -2.56 -21.58
N ILE A 201 -9.89 -2.39 -20.36
CA ILE A 201 -10.24 -1.07 -19.82
C ILE A 201 -9.03 -0.51 -19.06
N ALA A 202 -8.56 0.67 -19.43
CA ALA A 202 -7.50 1.33 -18.68
C ALA A 202 -7.99 1.83 -17.32
N VAL A 203 -7.14 1.73 -16.30
CA VAL A 203 -7.40 2.34 -15.00
C VAL A 203 -6.92 3.79 -15.04
N ASP A 204 -7.71 4.66 -15.67
CA ASP A 204 -7.35 6.05 -15.95
C ASP A 204 -8.35 7.10 -15.41
N ASP A 205 -9.39 6.64 -14.69
CA ASP A 205 -10.36 7.50 -14.02
C ASP A 205 -10.88 6.86 -12.72
N GLY A 206 -11.62 7.64 -11.93
CA GLY A 206 -12.22 7.17 -10.68
C GLY A 206 -13.13 5.95 -10.80
N LEU A 207 -13.89 5.84 -11.89
CA LEU A 207 -14.83 4.72 -12.05
C LEU A 207 -14.09 3.42 -12.37
N ASN A 208 -13.06 3.48 -13.21
CA ASN A 208 -12.22 2.33 -13.54
C ASN A 208 -11.31 1.96 -12.37
N TRP A 209 -10.84 2.93 -11.57
CA TRP A 209 -10.17 2.67 -10.31
C TRP A 209 -11.07 1.93 -9.32
N ALA A 210 -12.35 2.31 -9.20
CA ALA A 210 -13.29 1.60 -8.34
C ALA A 210 -13.49 0.13 -8.76
N LYS A 211 -13.53 -0.15 -10.08
CA LYS A 211 -13.55 -1.53 -10.60
C LYS A 211 -12.27 -2.28 -10.25
N TYR A 212 -11.11 -1.67 -10.50
CA TYR A 212 -9.79 -2.21 -10.13
C TYR A 212 -9.71 -2.56 -8.65
N MET A 213 -10.12 -1.63 -7.78
CA MET A 213 -10.09 -1.80 -6.34
C MET A 213 -11.16 -2.77 -5.82
N SER A 214 -12.14 -3.16 -6.64
CA SER A 214 -13.13 -4.19 -6.29
C SER A 214 -12.62 -5.63 -6.47
N ILE A 215 -11.55 -5.83 -7.24
CA ILE A 215 -10.98 -7.16 -7.53
C ILE A 215 -10.28 -7.67 -6.28
N SER A 216 -10.74 -8.76 -5.70
CA SER A 216 -10.29 -9.27 -4.40
C SER A 216 -9.54 -10.61 -4.47
N GLY A 217 -9.35 -11.15 -5.67
CA GLY A 217 -8.89 -12.54 -5.87
C GLY A 217 -10.02 -13.55 -5.70
N SER A 218 -11.27 -13.10 -5.81
CA SER A 218 -12.44 -13.98 -5.76
C SER A 218 -12.71 -14.57 -7.14
N PRO A 219 -13.17 -15.84 -7.24
CA PRO A 219 -13.70 -16.37 -8.50
C PRO A 219 -14.85 -15.52 -9.05
N ASP A 220 -15.61 -14.86 -8.16
CA ASP A 220 -16.74 -13.99 -8.51
C ASP A 220 -16.34 -12.59 -9.00
N ASP A 221 -15.04 -12.23 -8.98
CA ASP A 221 -14.60 -10.94 -9.51
C ASP A 221 -14.89 -10.87 -11.02
N GLU A 222 -15.46 -9.75 -11.49
CA GLU A 222 -15.83 -9.56 -12.92
C GLU A 222 -14.61 -9.41 -13.84
N TYR A 223 -13.51 -8.87 -13.29
CA TYR A 223 -12.31 -8.51 -14.04
C TYR A 223 -11.06 -9.19 -13.46
N ASP A 224 -10.14 -9.52 -14.35
CA ASP A 224 -8.74 -9.81 -14.05
C ASP A 224 -7.90 -8.53 -14.24
N ILE A 225 -6.78 -8.45 -13.53
CA ILE A 225 -5.83 -7.33 -13.67
C ILE A 225 -4.73 -7.74 -14.64
N ILE A 226 -4.45 -6.87 -15.60
CA ILE A 226 -3.27 -6.98 -16.45
C ILE A 226 -2.35 -5.80 -16.12
N THR A 227 -1.10 -6.10 -15.82
CA THR A 227 -0.05 -5.09 -15.64
C THR A 227 0.91 -5.15 -16.81
N LEU A 228 1.02 -4.04 -17.54
CA LEU A 228 2.06 -3.85 -18.53
C LEU A 228 3.19 -3.05 -17.88
N GLN A 229 4.38 -3.65 -17.78
CA GLN A 229 5.56 -3.01 -17.21
C GLN A 229 6.46 -2.49 -18.32
N TYR A 230 6.85 -1.24 -18.24
CA TYR A 230 7.66 -0.55 -19.24
C TYR A 230 8.97 -0.06 -18.65
N THR A 231 10.01 -0.09 -19.46
CA THR A 231 11.20 0.74 -19.29
C THR A 231 11.21 1.82 -20.38
N GLU A 232 12.15 2.76 -20.32
CA GLU A 232 12.31 3.79 -21.36
C GLU A 232 12.53 3.17 -22.76
N GLU A 233 13.05 1.93 -22.82
CA GLU A 233 13.31 1.19 -24.06
C GLU A 233 12.06 0.51 -24.64
N GLY A 234 10.96 0.43 -23.87
CA GLY A 234 9.71 -0.21 -24.28
C GLY A 234 9.15 -1.18 -23.25
N LEU A 235 8.21 -2.02 -23.69
CA LEU A 235 7.57 -3.03 -22.85
C LEU A 235 8.60 -4.04 -22.36
N LEU A 236 8.70 -4.19 -21.04
CA LEU A 236 9.57 -5.13 -20.37
C LEU A 236 8.87 -6.48 -20.18
N THR A 237 7.67 -6.46 -19.62
CA THR A 237 6.94 -7.65 -19.16
C THR A 237 5.44 -7.39 -19.14
N VAL A 238 4.69 -8.49 -19.27
CA VAL A 238 3.23 -8.52 -19.13
C VAL A 238 2.89 -9.47 -17.99
N ASP A 239 2.21 -8.97 -16.97
CA ASP A 239 1.71 -9.76 -15.85
C ASP A 239 0.19 -9.87 -15.93
N GLU A 240 -0.29 -11.11 -16.07
CA GLU A 240 -1.70 -11.46 -16.19
C GLU A 240 -2.16 -12.05 -14.85
N ASN A 241 -2.56 -11.19 -13.92
CA ASN A 241 -3.00 -11.57 -12.58
C ASN A 241 -4.41 -12.19 -12.60
N ARG A 242 -4.54 -13.38 -13.22
CA ARG A 242 -5.80 -14.15 -13.35
C ARG A 242 -6.36 -14.63 -12.01
N GLU A 243 -5.52 -14.74 -11.00
CA GLU A 243 -5.90 -15.18 -9.65
C GLU A 243 -6.28 -13.99 -8.75
N GLY A 244 -6.09 -12.75 -9.21
CA GLY A 244 -6.36 -11.53 -8.44
C GLY A 244 -5.44 -11.30 -7.23
N HIS A 245 -4.41 -12.13 -7.03
CA HIS A 245 -3.46 -12.04 -5.91
C HIS A 245 -2.51 -10.83 -5.97
N ALA A 246 -2.31 -10.20 -7.13
CA ALA A 246 -1.55 -8.95 -7.25
C ALA A 246 -2.40 -7.67 -7.03
N ALA A 247 -3.69 -7.81 -6.71
CA ALA A 247 -4.62 -6.69 -6.62
C ALA A 247 -4.51 -5.96 -5.27
N ALA A 248 -3.56 -5.04 -5.13
CA ALA A 248 -3.49 -3.93 -4.16
C ALA A 248 -2.24 -3.91 -3.28
N PHE A 249 -1.34 -3.00 -3.63
CA PHE A 249 -0.58 -2.23 -2.64
C PHE A 249 -1.37 -0.95 -2.35
N GLY A 250 -1.46 -0.58 -1.08
CA GLY A 250 -2.21 0.59 -0.63
C GLY A 250 -1.63 1.88 -1.18
N ASP A 251 -2.23 2.36 -2.25
CA ASP A 251 -2.01 3.70 -2.76
C ASP A 251 -2.67 4.72 -1.83
N ASP A 252 -2.25 5.97 -1.96
CA ASP A 252 -2.75 7.05 -1.10
C ASP A 252 -4.28 7.18 -1.18
N ILE A 253 -4.90 6.85 -2.32
CA ILE A 253 -6.36 6.90 -2.54
C ILE A 253 -7.07 5.85 -1.67
N ALA A 254 -6.59 4.61 -1.65
CA ALA A 254 -7.16 3.57 -0.79
C ALA A 254 -6.94 3.88 0.70
N ILE A 255 -5.77 4.41 1.06
CA ILE A 255 -5.43 4.78 2.43
C ILE A 255 -6.33 5.92 2.92
N GLU A 256 -6.55 6.96 2.12
CA GLU A 256 -7.43 8.08 2.45
C GLU A 256 -8.89 7.65 2.61
N SER A 257 -9.35 6.76 1.73
CA SER A 257 -10.69 6.18 1.81
C SER A 257 -10.87 5.32 3.08
N LEU A 258 -9.86 4.53 3.46
CA LEU A 258 -9.84 3.79 4.73
C LEU A 258 -9.78 4.71 5.94
N ALA A 259 -8.95 5.74 5.89
CA ALA A 259 -8.80 6.73 6.96
C ALA A 259 -10.13 7.42 7.26
N THR A 260 -10.89 7.75 6.21
CA THR A 260 -12.22 8.34 6.31
C THR A 260 -13.25 7.36 6.88
N GLU A 261 -13.29 6.12 6.37
CA GLU A 261 -14.20 5.07 6.88
C GLU A 261 -13.99 4.81 8.39
N PHE A 262 -12.76 4.93 8.89
CA PHE A 262 -12.43 4.70 10.29
C PHE A 262 -12.32 5.97 11.15
N GLU A 263 -12.48 7.16 10.58
CA GLU A 263 -12.22 8.45 11.23
C GLU A 263 -10.85 8.51 11.91
N ARG A 264 -9.81 7.98 11.23
CA ARG A 264 -8.44 7.83 11.76
C ARG A 264 -7.40 8.11 10.70
N GLU A 265 -6.28 8.69 11.10
CA GLU A 265 -5.12 8.82 10.22
C GLU A 265 -4.42 7.45 10.07
N ILE A 266 -4.13 7.07 8.83
CA ILE A 266 -3.43 5.83 8.48
C ILE A 266 -2.14 6.21 7.74
N TYR A 267 -1.03 5.64 8.18
CA TYR A 267 0.28 5.84 7.57
C TYR A 267 0.89 4.49 7.21
N VAL A 268 1.37 4.36 5.98
CA VAL A 268 2.13 3.19 5.52
C VAL A 268 3.61 3.56 5.48
N VAL A 269 4.45 2.76 6.13
CA VAL A 269 5.91 2.94 6.12
C VAL A 269 6.52 1.74 5.40
N ILE A 270 7.16 2.01 4.26
CA ILE A 270 7.87 1.01 3.47
C ILE A 270 9.35 1.10 3.85
N HIS A 271 9.96 -0.04 4.20
CA HIS A 271 11.36 -0.17 4.62
C HIS A 271 12.17 -0.99 3.62
#